data_AF-A0A974A6G0-F1
#
_entry.id   AF-A0A974A6G0-F1
#
_cell.length_a   1.000
_cell.length_b   1.000
_cell.length_c   1.000
_cell.angle_alpha   90.00
_cell.angle_beta   90.00
_cell.angle_gamma   90.00
#
_symmetry.space_group_name_H-M   'P 1'
#
loop_
_entity.id
_entity.type
_entity.pdbx_description
1 polymer ?
#
loop_
_entity_poly.entity_id
_entity_poly.type
_entity_poly.pdbx_seq_one_letter_code
_entity_poly.pdbx_strand_id
1 'polypeptide(L)'
;MKIRSHSESHIVELDDGSRWKIFPGDLDLTLNWKPETEIVVMPADDDLSSHLLVGGDAKVRAIAEGESWSAGEVKAVLKEG
;
A
#
# COMPACT_ATOMS: atom_id res chain seq x y z
N MET A 1 0.84 9.97 9.82
CA MET A 1 1.09 8.69 10.55
C MET A 1 2.50 8.22 10.21
N LYS A 2 3.20 7.51 11.09
CA LYS A 2 4.55 6.97 10.81
C LYS A 2 4.52 5.46 10.60
N ILE A 3 5.53 4.94 9.92
CA ILE A 3 5.71 3.49 9.73
C ILE A 3 6.21 2.89 11.04
N ARG A 4 5.43 1.98 11.60
CA ARG A 4 5.80 1.18 12.79
C ARG A 4 6.54 -0.09 12.41
N SER A 5 6.11 -0.78 11.36
CA SER A 5 6.78 -1.98 10.85
C SER A 5 6.51 -2.24 9.36
N HIS A 6 7.44 -2.92 8.71
CA HIS A 6 7.32 -3.41 7.34
C HIS A 6 7.84 -4.86 7.28
N SER A 7 6.98 -5.82 7.65
CA SER A 7 7.41 -7.18 8.04
C SER A 7 7.35 -8.23 6.93
N GLU A 8 6.43 -8.13 5.95
CA GLU A 8 6.22 -9.18 4.93
C GLU A 8 6.48 -8.72 3.48
N SER A 9 7.32 -7.69 3.28
CA SER A 9 7.59 -7.03 1.99
C SER A 9 6.40 -6.32 1.33
N HIS A 10 5.17 -6.62 1.76
CA HIS A 10 3.94 -6.04 1.21
C HIS A 10 2.94 -5.59 2.28
N ILE A 11 3.29 -5.67 3.58
CA ILE A 11 2.42 -5.22 4.68
C ILE A 11 3.12 -4.11 5.45
N VAL A 12 2.45 -2.97 5.55
CA VAL A 12 2.88 -1.78 6.30
C VAL A 12 1.99 -1.61 7.52
N GLU A 13 2.58 -1.60 8.71
CA GLU A 13 1.91 -1.24 9.96
C GLU A 13 2.23 0.23 10.28
N LEU A 14 1.20 1.03 10.55
CA LEU A 14 1.32 2.42 10.95
C LEU A 14 1.30 2.57 12.49
N ASP A 15 1.67 3.75 12.98
CA ASP A 15 1.77 4.08 14.41
C ASP A 15 0.43 4.00 15.17
N ASP A 16 -0.69 4.18 14.48
CA ASP A 16 -2.04 3.99 15.01
C ASP A 16 -2.45 2.50 15.14
N GLY A 17 -1.61 1.57 14.68
CA GLY A 17 -1.86 0.14 14.67
C GLY A 17 -2.62 -0.36 13.44
N SER A 18 -2.95 0.52 12.48
CA SER A 18 -3.56 0.11 11.21
C SER A 18 -2.53 -0.65 10.35
N ARG A 19 -3.04 -1.62 9.57
CA ARG A 19 -2.21 -2.49 8.73
C ARG A 19 -2.74 -2.53 7.31
N TRP A 20 -1.82 -2.34 6.38
CA TRP A 20 -2.12 -2.11 4.98
C TRP A 20 -1.31 -3.06 4.11
N LYS A 21 -2.01 -3.80 3.25
CA LYS A 21 -1.40 -4.56 2.17
C LYS A 21 -1.18 -3.62 0.99
N ILE A 22 0.06 -3.54 0.53
CA ILE A 22 0.46 -2.71 -0.61
C ILE A 22 0.23 -3.50 -1.90
N PHE A 23 -0.31 -2.82 -2.90
CA PHE A 23 -0.55 -3.41 -4.21
C PHE A 23 0.78 -3.92 -4.81
N PRO A 24 0.82 -5.15 -5.36
CA PRO A 24 2.07 -5.76 -5.83
C PRO A 24 2.85 -4.91 -6.85
N GLY A 25 2.14 -4.14 -7.69
CA GLY A 25 2.77 -3.28 -8.70
C GLY A 25 3.35 -1.96 -8.18
N ASP A 26 3.11 -1.64 -6.90
CA ASP A 26 3.58 -0.40 -6.27
C ASP A 26 4.66 -0.69 -5.19
N LEU A 27 5.09 -1.94 -5.04
CA LEU A 27 6.02 -2.37 -3.98
C LEU A 27 7.40 -1.72 -4.10
N ASP A 28 7.88 -1.46 -5.31
CA ASP A 28 9.15 -0.78 -5.54
C ASP A 28 9.11 0.68 -5.06
N LEU A 29 7.94 1.32 -5.12
CA LEU A 29 7.76 2.70 -4.65
C LEU A 29 7.89 2.82 -3.12
N THR A 30 7.58 1.75 -2.38
CA THR A 30 7.72 1.74 -0.91
C THR A 30 9.16 1.55 -0.44
N LEU A 31 10.09 1.16 -1.33
CA LEU A 31 11.51 0.99 -0.97
C LEU A 31 12.17 2.31 -0.52
N ASN A 32 11.64 3.46 -0.96
CA ASN A 32 12.13 4.77 -0.55
C ASN A 32 11.60 5.21 0.83
N TRP A 33 10.64 4.48 1.40
CA TRP A 33 10.09 4.83 2.70
C TRP A 33 11.04 4.48 3.84
N LYS A 34 11.19 5.43 4.74
CA LYS A 34 11.96 5.29 5.99
C LYS A 34 10.99 5.21 7.16
N PRO A 35 11.42 4.70 8.33
CA PRO A 35 10.60 4.73 9.55
C PRO A 35 10.10 6.14 9.92
N GLU A 36 10.85 7.17 9.54
CA GLU A 36 10.51 8.58 9.78
C GLU A 36 9.53 9.15 8.76
N THR A 37 9.31 8.46 7.63
CA THR A 37 8.42 8.91 6.57
C THR A 37 7.01 9.07 7.12
N GLU A 38 6.46 10.26 6.91
CA GLU A 38 5.07 10.51 7.22
C GLU A 38 4.20 9.95 6.09
N ILE A 39 3.30 9.05 6.49
CA ILE A 39 2.30 8.41 5.65
C ILE A 39 0.94 9.07 5.91
N VAL A 40 0.28 9.43 4.82
CA VAL A 40 -1.11 9.86 4.79
C VAL A 40 -1.93 8.77 4.12
N VAL A 41 -3.00 8.33 4.77
CA VAL A 41 -3.95 7.36 4.21
C VAL A 41 -5.16 8.13 3.66
N MET A 42 -5.54 7.82 2.43
CA MET A 42 -6.68 8.43 1.75
C MET A 42 -7.57 7.32 1.15
N PRO A 43 -8.89 7.53 0.99
CA PRO A 43 -9.70 6.62 0.19
C PRO A 43 -9.19 6.60 -1.26
N ALA A 44 -9.21 5.44 -1.89
CA ALA A 44 -8.95 5.32 -3.31
C ALA A 44 -10.24 5.59 -4.12
N ASP A 45 -10.08 6.14 -5.32
CA ASP A 45 -11.17 6.34 -6.28
C ASP A 45 -11.28 5.19 -7.30
N ASP A 46 -10.46 4.14 -7.14
CA ASP A 46 -10.44 2.97 -8.03
C ASP A 46 -11.15 1.76 -7.42
N ASP A 47 -11.68 0.87 -8.27
CA ASP A 47 -12.36 -0.36 -7.84
C ASP A 47 -11.40 -1.42 -7.27
N LEU A 48 -10.09 -1.23 -7.44
CA LEU A 48 -9.07 -2.23 -7.12
C LEU A 48 -8.61 -2.12 -5.67
N SER A 49 -8.56 -0.91 -5.13
CA SER A 49 -7.92 -0.56 -3.86
C SER A 49 -8.95 0.13 -2.99
N SER A 50 -8.95 -0.15 -1.69
CA SER A 50 -9.82 0.61 -0.78
C SER A 50 -9.17 1.95 -0.41
N HIS A 51 -7.84 2.01 -0.40
CA HIS A 51 -7.08 3.15 0.09
C HIS A 51 -5.81 3.41 -0.72
N LEU A 52 -5.28 4.62 -0.54
CA LEU A 52 -4.00 5.09 -1.03
C LEU A 52 -3.14 5.49 0.16
N LEU A 53 -1.91 4.99 0.20
CA LEU A 53 -0.88 5.45 1.13
C LEU A 53 0.05 6.41 0.39
N VAL A 54 0.16 7.63 0.89
CA VAL A 54 1.03 8.69 0.35
C VAL A 54 2.16 8.92 1.35
N GLY A 55 3.40 8.67 0.93
CA GLY A 55 4.59 8.84 1.75
C GLY A 55 5.73 9.49 0.96
N GLY A 56 6.12 10.70 1.37
CA GLY A 56 7.08 11.50 0.62
C GLY A 56 6.57 11.80 -0.80
N ASP A 57 7.33 11.37 -1.80
CA ASP A 57 7.04 11.46 -3.23
C ASP A 57 6.35 10.21 -3.81
N ALA A 58 6.19 9.15 -3.00
CA ALA A 58 5.53 7.92 -3.41
C ALA A 58 4.04 7.89 -3.02
N LYS A 59 3.21 7.42 -3.94
CA LYS A 59 1.79 7.15 -3.74
C LYS A 59 1.52 5.71 -4.17
N VAL A 60 1.01 4.90 -3.25
CA VAL A 60 0.78 3.47 -3.50
C VAL A 60 -0.65 3.07 -3.16
N ARG A 61 -1.16 2.10 -3.91
CA ARG A 61 -2.46 1.48 -3.67
C ARG A 61 -2.37 0.49 -2.52
N ALA A 62 -3.42 0.45 -1.72
CA ALA A 62 -3.50 -0.45 -0.59
C ALA A 62 -4.92 -0.92 -0.28
N ILE A 63 -4.98 -2.04 0.43
CA ILE A 63 -6.19 -2.58 1.05
C ILE A 63 -5.89 -2.91 2.51
N ALA A 64 -6.91 -3.05 3.35
CA ALA A 64 -6.69 -3.50 4.72
C ALA A 64 -6.11 -4.93 4.75
N GLU A 65 -5.34 -5.29 5.77
CA GLU A 65 -4.71 -6.62 5.90
C GLU A 65 -5.71 -7.79 5.74
N GLY A 66 -6.95 -7.63 6.22
CA GLY A 66 -8.01 -8.62 6.10
C GLY A 66 -8.68 -8.72 4.73
N GLU A 67 -8.37 -7.80 3.82
CA GLU A 67 -8.88 -7.79 2.45
C GLU A 67 -7.91 -8.49 1.49
N SER A 68 -8.40 -8.89 0.32
CA SER A 68 -7.57 -9.48 -0.73
C SER A 68 -8.08 -9.10 -2.11
N TRP A 69 -7.15 -8.72 -3.00
CA TRP A 69 -7.44 -8.61 -4.42
C TRP A 69 -7.71 -9.98 -5.04
N SER A 70 -8.57 -10.04 -6.05
CA SER A 70 -8.63 -11.24 -6.87
C SER A 70 -7.37 -11.37 -7.74
N ALA A 71 -6.87 -12.60 -7.90
CA ALA A 71 -5.72 -12.85 -8.76
C ALA A 71 -5.95 -12.44 -10.22
N GLY A 72 -7.21 -12.42 -10.67
CA GLY A 72 -7.61 -11.97 -12.01
C GLY A 72 -7.40 -10.48 -12.21
N GLU A 73 -7.86 -9.67 -11.25
CA GLU A 73 -7.73 -8.20 -11.29
C GLU A 73 -6.27 -7.77 -11.19
N VAL A 74 -5.51 -8.33 -10.24
CA VAL A 74 -4.07 -8.06 -10.11
C VAL A 74 -3.34 -8.37 -11.42
N LYS A 75 -3.63 -9.53 -12.02
CA LYS A 75 -2.98 -9.95 -13.27
C LYS A 75 -3.40 -9.11 -14.48
N ALA A 76 -4.64 -8.63 -14.53
CA ALA A 76 -5.08 -7.73 -15.60
C ALA A 76 -4.29 -6.42 -15.54
N VAL A 77 -4.21 -5.82 -14.35
CA VAL A 77 -3.52 -4.54 -14.12
C VAL A 77 -2.02 -4.65 -14.34
N LEU A 78 -1.36 -5.71 -13.85
CA LEU A 78 0.07 -5.91 -14.02
C LEU A 78 0.49 -6.26 -15.46
N LYS A 79 -0.45 -6.62 -16.34
CA LYS A 79 -0.17 -6.89 -17.76
C LYS A 79 -0.24 -5.64 -18.63
N GLU A 80 -0.88 -4.59 -18.15
CA GLU A 80 -1.06 -3.34 -18.89
C GLU A 80 0.07 -2.33 -18.64
N GLY A 81 0.94 -2.57 -17.65
CA GLY A 81 2.17 -1.81 -17.37
C GLY A 81 3.42 -2.48 -17.91
#